data_AF-A0AAD9G6K2-F1
#
_entry.id   AF-A0AAD9G6K2-F1
#
_cell.length_a   1.000
_cell.length_b   1.000
_cell.length_c   1.000
_cell.angle_alpha   90.00
_cell.angle_beta   90.00
_cell.angle_gamma   90.00
#
_symmetry.space_group_name_H-M   'P 1'
#
loop_
_entity.id
_entity.type
_entity.pdbx_description
1 polymer ?
#
loop_
_entity_poly.entity_id
_entity_poly.type
_entity_poly.pdbx_seq_one_letter_code
_entity_poly.pdbx_strand_id
1 'polypeptide(L)'
;MLITDEMHARMSNICQAVFDWSFAFLVLPLSALAYFLKRVTDKTDLFILSTVMGIAFAFLSLLSLYNYHFGMQDPIPMNRFLSNEIVELSVASVVEEIFNKLDDVKEGMFIACSQRYLMKSVFFLSMETAFEHSIAFFIIPIIALTTPFSSEATMLTSNLFCVILISIGKIGGSIYYLYVTHTGIDGIGSATRLHRTSNDVQKCLVMSCVSLLLLPFSLYLDTTFPSLSSYRLVIMSLGIFLFFAFSAYPKSILALSMHATILSHPLSYKIFDFVGLFITFLDTLLVLGLSFFMNKIEGKYTVEAATFSIALFYVLHSIHQLGTGCNNITIDSSRMQSQGLIWPPAY
;
A
#
# COMPACT_ATOMS: atom_id res chain seq x y z
N MET A 1 6.00 6.50 29.24
CA MET A 1 4.65 5.88 29.11
C MET A 1 4.87 4.49 28.51
N LEU A 2 4.46 3.41 29.18
CA LEU A 2 4.64 2.06 28.64
C LEU A 2 3.48 1.81 27.67
N ILE A 3 3.75 1.82 26.37
CA ILE A 3 2.72 1.57 25.35
C ILE A 3 2.45 0.07 25.35
N THR A 4 1.22 -0.32 25.64
CA THR A 4 0.83 -1.74 25.62
C THR A 4 0.57 -2.21 24.19
N ASP A 5 0.72 -3.52 23.93
CA ASP A 5 0.45 -4.13 22.62
C ASP A 5 -0.98 -3.81 22.13
N GLU A 6 -1.95 -3.76 23.04
CA GLU A 6 -3.35 -3.42 22.74
C GLU A 6 -3.51 -1.94 22.32
N MET A 7 -2.73 -1.03 22.91
CA MET A 7 -2.70 0.37 22.48
C MET A 7 -2.06 0.53 21.10
N HIS A 8 -0.99 -0.21 20.82
CA HIS A 8 -0.38 -0.26 19.48
C HIS A 8 -1.35 -0.83 18.43
N ALA A 9 -2.06 -1.92 18.77
CA ALA A 9 -3.10 -2.52 17.94
C ALA A 9 -4.19 -1.52 17.56
N ARG A 10 -4.72 -0.83 18.57
CA ARG A 10 -5.80 0.14 18.40
C ARG A 10 -5.34 1.35 17.58
N MET A 11 -4.14 1.87 17.86
CA MET A 11 -3.61 3.03 17.15
C MET A 11 -3.36 2.72 15.67
N SER A 12 -2.80 1.55 15.38
CA SER A 12 -2.56 1.10 14.01
C SER A 12 -3.87 0.91 13.22
N ASN A 13 -4.88 0.28 13.81
CA ASN A 13 -6.20 0.11 13.17
C ASN A 13 -6.87 1.45 12.87
N ILE A 14 -6.74 2.44 13.76
CA ILE A 14 -7.27 3.79 13.53
C ILE A 14 -6.52 4.47 12.39
N CYS A 15 -5.18 4.42 12.39
CA CYS A 15 -4.37 4.99 11.31
C CYS A 15 -4.71 4.37 9.95
N GLN A 16 -4.89 3.05 9.90
CA GLN A 16 -5.26 2.32 8.69
C GLN A 16 -6.64 2.74 8.19
N ALA A 17 -7.65 2.75 9.08
CA ALA A 17 -8.99 3.18 8.72
C ALA A 17 -8.95 4.61 8.17
N VAL A 18 -8.25 5.53 8.86
CA VAL A 18 -8.10 6.91 8.40
C VAL A 18 -7.43 6.97 7.02
N PHE A 19 -6.40 6.16 6.77
CA PHE A 19 -5.72 6.11 5.47
C PHE A 19 -6.63 5.59 4.35
N ASP A 20 -7.31 4.46 4.54
CA ASP A 20 -8.19 3.87 3.53
C ASP A 20 -9.39 4.78 3.24
N TRP A 21 -9.96 5.38 4.29
CA TRP A 21 -11.06 6.34 4.17
C TRP A 21 -10.62 7.69 3.61
N SER A 22 -9.35 8.07 3.73
CA SER A 22 -8.83 9.34 3.18
C SER A 22 -8.94 9.38 1.65
N PHE A 23 -8.76 8.25 0.95
CA PHE A 23 -8.93 8.22 -0.50
C PHE A 23 -10.37 8.53 -0.92
N ALA A 24 -11.34 7.93 -0.22
CA ALA A 24 -12.77 8.11 -0.51
C ALA A 24 -13.31 9.48 -0.07
N PHE A 25 -12.90 9.98 1.10
CA PHE A 25 -13.48 11.19 1.70
C PHE A 25 -12.64 12.46 1.51
N LEU A 26 -11.37 12.35 1.11
CA LEU A 26 -10.51 13.50 0.88
C LEU A 26 -10.04 13.57 -0.58
N VAL A 27 -9.38 12.52 -1.09
CA VAL A 27 -8.77 12.57 -2.43
C VAL A 27 -9.84 12.65 -3.54
N LEU A 28 -10.90 11.83 -3.46
CA LEU A 28 -11.98 11.83 -4.44
C LEU A 28 -12.75 13.18 -4.48
N PRO A 29 -13.21 13.76 -3.35
CA PRO A 29 -13.84 15.09 -3.37
C PRO A 29 -12.92 16.20 -3.86
N LEU A 30 -11.63 16.19 -3.52
CA LEU A 30 -10.67 17.18 -4.02
C LEU A 30 -10.49 17.08 -5.54
N SER A 31 -10.41 15.87 -6.08
CA SER A 31 -10.32 15.66 -7.53
C SER A 31 -11.60 16.10 -8.24
N ALA A 32 -12.77 15.80 -7.66
CA ALA A 32 -14.06 16.27 -8.18
C ALA A 32 -14.16 17.81 -8.14
N LEU A 33 -13.70 18.45 -7.05
CA LEU A 33 -13.65 19.90 -6.93
C LEU A 33 -12.77 20.52 -8.02
N ALA A 34 -11.58 19.96 -8.27
CA ALA A 34 -10.70 20.43 -9.35
C ALA A 34 -11.38 20.33 -10.72
N TYR A 35 -12.10 19.23 -10.98
CA TYR A 35 -12.90 19.08 -12.20
C TYR A 35 -14.03 20.11 -12.30
N PHE A 36 -14.78 20.35 -11.23
CA PHE A 36 -15.84 21.36 -11.23
C PHE A 36 -15.30 22.78 -11.41
N LEU A 37 -14.17 23.12 -10.77
CA LEU A 37 -13.50 24.41 -10.93
C LEU A 37 -13.10 24.65 -12.39
N LYS A 38 -12.69 23.61 -13.12
CA LYS A 38 -12.40 23.73 -14.55
C LYS A 38 -13.60 24.14 -15.40
N ARG A 39 -14.81 23.70 -15.03
CA ARG A 39 -16.04 24.12 -15.72
C ARG A 39 -16.42 25.58 -15.45
N VAL A 40 -15.92 26.15 -14.36
CA VAL A 40 -16.26 27.51 -13.92
C VAL A 40 -15.15 28.51 -14.23
N THR A 41 -13.93 28.04 -14.52
CA THR A 41 -12.75 28.89 -14.73
C THR A 41 -12.00 28.55 -16.02
N ASP A 42 -11.60 29.58 -16.76
CA ASP A 42 -10.77 29.44 -17.97
C ASP A 42 -9.27 29.22 -17.67
N LYS A 43 -8.93 28.82 -16.44
CA LYS A 43 -7.54 28.60 -16.04
C LYS A 43 -7.01 27.29 -16.59
N THR A 44 -5.68 27.19 -16.68
CA THR A 44 -4.99 25.98 -17.12
C THR A 44 -5.19 24.87 -16.10
N ASP A 45 -5.25 23.63 -16.57
CA ASP A 45 -5.48 22.45 -15.73
C ASP A 45 -4.44 22.32 -14.61
N LEU A 46 -3.17 22.56 -14.95
CA LEU A 46 -2.05 22.53 -14.02
C LEU A 46 -2.22 23.54 -12.89
N PHE A 47 -2.70 24.75 -13.19
CA PHE A 47 -2.92 25.78 -12.19
C PHE A 47 -4.04 25.39 -11.22
N ILE A 48 -5.14 24.87 -11.74
CA ILE A 48 -6.28 24.41 -10.92
C ILE A 48 -5.83 23.26 -10.01
N LEU A 49 -5.17 22.25 -10.58
CA LEU A 49 -4.68 21.09 -9.82
C LEU A 49 -3.69 21.50 -8.74
N SER A 50 -2.69 22.34 -9.08
CA SER A 50 -1.70 22.84 -8.13
C SER A 50 -2.34 23.64 -7.00
N THR A 51 -3.36 24.46 -7.31
CA THR A 51 -4.06 25.27 -6.30
C THR A 51 -4.88 24.39 -5.36
N VAL A 52 -5.67 23.45 -5.89
CA VAL A 52 -6.50 22.54 -5.07
C VAL A 52 -5.62 21.66 -4.18
N MET A 53 -4.56 21.07 -4.74
CA MET A 53 -3.63 20.25 -3.96
C MET A 53 -2.85 21.09 -2.94
N GLY A 54 -2.40 22.29 -3.31
CA GLY A 54 -1.70 23.19 -2.40
C GLY A 54 -2.56 23.60 -1.20
N ILE A 55 -3.83 23.95 -1.42
CA ILE A 55 -4.78 24.26 -0.34
C ILE A 55 -5.03 23.03 0.53
N ALA A 56 -5.22 21.86 -0.08
CA ALA A 56 -5.42 20.61 0.66
C ALA A 56 -4.22 20.27 1.55
N PHE A 57 -3.00 20.36 1.02
CA PHE A 57 -1.78 20.13 1.79
C PHE A 57 -1.61 21.16 2.91
N ALA A 58 -1.88 22.43 2.65
CA ALA A 58 -1.83 23.47 3.68
C ALA A 58 -2.83 23.18 4.81
N PHE A 59 -4.07 22.80 4.48
CA PHE A 59 -5.08 22.45 5.47
C PHE A 59 -4.71 21.21 6.30
N LEU A 60 -4.26 20.14 5.63
CA LEU A 60 -3.80 18.93 6.32
C LEU A 60 -2.58 19.18 7.21
N SER A 61 -1.67 20.04 6.77
CA SER A 61 -0.50 20.44 7.56
C SER A 61 -0.91 21.23 8.80
N LEU A 62 -1.87 22.17 8.66
CA LEU A 62 -2.43 22.91 9.79
C LEU A 62 -3.18 21.99 10.76
N LEU A 63 -3.93 21.01 10.26
CA LEU A 63 -4.62 20.02 11.08
C LEU A 63 -3.62 19.13 11.83
N SER A 64 -2.55 18.69 11.16
CA SER A 64 -1.46 17.94 11.78
C SER A 64 -0.78 18.76 12.88
N LEU A 65 -0.46 20.03 12.60
CA LEU A 65 0.12 20.95 13.58
C LEU A 65 -0.80 21.19 14.77
N TYR A 66 -2.10 21.35 14.51
CA TYR A 66 -3.13 21.47 15.55
C TYR A 66 -3.15 20.21 16.42
N ASN A 67 -3.23 19.03 15.83
CA ASN A 67 -3.23 17.76 16.56
C ASN A 67 -1.92 17.56 17.35
N TYR A 68 -0.78 17.99 16.82
CA TYR A 68 0.49 17.96 17.53
C TYR A 68 0.47 18.91 18.75
N HIS A 69 0.03 20.16 18.56
CA HIS A 69 -0.02 21.16 19.62
C HIS A 69 -0.98 20.79 20.75
N PHE A 70 -2.15 20.25 20.42
CA PHE A 70 -3.16 19.83 21.39
C PHE A 70 -2.90 18.42 21.95
N GLY A 71 -2.27 17.52 21.19
CA GLY A 71 -1.91 16.17 21.63
C GLY A 71 -0.73 16.14 22.61
N MET A 72 0.13 17.15 22.58
CA MET A 72 1.25 17.35 23.52
C MET A 72 0.84 18.19 24.75
N GLN A 73 -0.39 18.03 25.24
CA GLN A 73 -0.93 18.84 26.35
C GLN A 73 -0.30 18.59 27.74
N ASP A 74 0.60 17.60 27.86
CA ASP A 74 1.49 17.48 29.00
C ASP A 74 2.94 17.66 28.55
N PRO A 75 3.40 18.91 28.32
CA PRO A 75 4.83 19.14 28.24
C PRO A 75 5.40 18.79 29.61
N ILE A 76 6.08 17.64 29.71
CA ILE A 76 7.01 17.40 30.80
C ILE A 76 7.88 18.66 30.84
N PRO A 77 7.88 19.43 31.96
CA PRO A 77 8.50 20.74 31.98
C PRO A 77 9.94 20.60 31.50
N MET A 78 10.26 21.32 30.42
CA MET A 78 11.55 21.34 29.72
C MET A 78 12.74 21.46 30.68
N ASN A 79 12.52 22.05 31.87
CA ASN A 79 13.48 22.16 32.96
C ASN A 79 14.01 20.83 33.54
N ARG A 80 13.39 19.66 33.27
CA ARG A 80 13.98 18.35 33.65
C ARG A 80 14.78 17.67 32.54
N PHE A 81 14.62 18.07 31.28
CA PHE A 81 15.47 17.59 30.18
C PHE A 81 16.67 18.52 29.92
N LEU A 82 16.49 19.83 30.15
CA LEU A 82 17.56 20.83 30.05
C LEU A 82 18.63 20.74 31.15
N SER A 83 18.39 19.98 32.22
CA SER A 83 19.43 19.81 33.25
C SER A 83 20.45 18.73 32.92
N ASN A 84 20.24 17.89 31.89
CA ASN A 84 21.19 16.83 31.56
C ASN A 84 21.77 16.85 30.16
N GLU A 85 21.12 17.33 29.11
CA GLU A 85 21.79 17.45 27.80
C GLU A 85 21.31 18.69 27.06
N ILE A 86 22.25 19.57 26.74
CA ILE A 86 22.08 20.58 25.72
C ILE A 86 21.87 19.81 24.42
N VAL A 87 20.61 19.65 23.98
CA VAL A 87 20.30 19.21 22.62
C VAL A 87 20.66 20.38 21.71
N GLU A 88 21.96 20.52 21.43
CA GLU A 88 22.44 21.32 20.31
C GLU A 88 21.96 20.60 19.05
N LEU A 89 20.86 21.11 18.48
CA LEU A 89 20.45 20.82 17.10
C LEU A 89 21.51 21.39 16.15
N SER A 90 22.65 20.72 16.11
CA SER A 90 23.72 20.96 15.16
C SER A 90 23.53 20.02 13.97
N VAL A 91 23.99 20.44 12.80
CA VAL A 91 24.01 19.53 11.63
C VAL A 91 24.81 18.26 11.95
N ALA A 92 25.81 18.35 12.82
CA ALA A 92 26.60 17.21 13.27
C ALA A 92 25.77 16.22 14.10
N SER A 93 24.93 16.68 15.03
CA SER A 93 24.07 15.80 15.82
C SER A 93 22.98 15.14 14.98
N VAL A 94 22.42 15.85 14.00
CA VAL A 94 21.48 15.26 13.02
C VAL A 94 22.17 14.18 12.16
N VAL A 95 23.39 14.43 11.70
CA VAL A 95 24.16 13.46 10.91
C VAL A 95 24.53 12.23 11.74
N GLU A 96 24.94 12.43 12.99
CA GLU A 96 25.22 11.34 13.93
C GLU A 96 23.96 10.50 14.19
N GLU A 97 22.80 11.13 14.38
CA GLU A 97 21.52 10.43 14.51
C GLU A 97 21.18 9.62 13.25
N ILE A 98 21.41 10.16 12.05
CA ILE A 98 21.24 9.43 10.79
C ILE A 98 22.15 8.19 10.72
N PHE A 99 23.43 8.32 11.10
CA PHE A 99 24.35 7.17 11.12
C PHE A 99 23.94 6.11 12.14
N ASN A 100 23.55 6.53 13.35
CA ASN A 100 23.03 5.62 14.37
C ASN A 100 21.78 4.88 13.87
N LYS A 101 20.88 5.58 13.17
CA LYS A 101 19.70 4.97 12.54
C LYS A 101 20.03 4.01 11.41
N LEU A 102 21.05 4.29 10.61
CA LEU A 102 21.53 3.35 9.59
C LEU A 102 22.12 2.08 10.22
N ASP A 103 22.83 2.21 11.33
CA ASP A 103 23.34 1.05 12.08
C ASP A 103 22.20 0.22 12.70
N ASP A 104 21.16 0.86 13.24
CA ASP A 104 19.93 0.19 13.70
C ASP A 104 19.25 -0.59 12.56
N VAL A 105 19.10 0.02 11.38
CA VAL A 105 18.54 -0.64 10.18
C VAL A 105 19.41 -1.82 9.74
N LYS A 106 20.73 -1.67 9.74
CA LYS A 106 21.67 -2.73 9.38
C LYS A 106 21.59 -3.91 10.34
N GLU A 107 21.47 -3.65 11.64
CA GLU A 107 21.28 -4.70 12.64
C GLU A 107 19.91 -5.38 12.49
N GLY A 108 18.85 -4.59 12.25
CA GLY A 108 17.53 -5.10 11.90
C GLY A 108 17.55 -6.01 10.67
N MET A 109 18.28 -5.62 9.63
CA MET A 109 18.50 -6.44 8.43
C MET A 109 19.21 -7.75 8.76
N PHE A 110 20.28 -7.72 9.56
CA PHE A 110 21.01 -8.93 9.93
C PHE A 110 20.13 -9.90 10.71
N ILE A 111 19.33 -9.40 11.65
CA ILE A 111 18.36 -10.19 12.41
C ILE A 111 17.31 -10.79 11.47
N ALA A 112 16.71 -9.99 10.58
CA ALA A 112 15.73 -10.46 9.62
C ALA A 112 16.29 -11.55 8.69
N CYS A 113 17.50 -11.35 8.14
CA CYS A 113 18.18 -12.32 7.28
C CYS A 113 18.57 -13.61 8.01
N SER A 114 18.92 -13.53 9.30
CA SER A 114 19.19 -14.72 10.12
C SER A 114 17.93 -15.56 10.32
N GLN A 115 16.76 -14.93 10.33
CA GLN A 115 15.45 -15.56 10.45
C GLN A 115 14.81 -15.73 9.07
N ARG A 116 15.16 -16.81 8.36
CA ARG A 116 14.70 -17.08 6.99
C ARG A 116 13.19 -16.92 6.78
N TYR A 117 12.38 -17.26 7.78
CA TYR A 117 10.92 -17.09 7.71
C TYR A 117 10.50 -15.62 7.73
N LEU A 118 11.05 -14.83 8.65
CA LEU A 118 10.79 -13.40 8.77
C LEU A 118 11.17 -12.68 7.48
N MET A 119 12.39 -12.90 6.95
CA MET A 119 12.82 -12.25 5.71
C MET A 119 11.92 -12.62 4.51
N LYS A 120 11.44 -13.86 4.44
CA LYS A 120 10.47 -14.27 3.41
C LYS A 120 9.15 -13.53 3.56
N SER A 121 8.59 -13.44 4.76
CA SER A 121 7.34 -12.71 5.00
C SER A 121 7.49 -11.23 4.65
N VAL A 122 8.60 -10.60 5.04
CA VAL A 122 8.94 -9.22 4.69
C VAL A 122 9.02 -9.06 3.18
N PHE A 123 9.73 -9.96 2.48
CA PHE A 123 9.86 -9.90 1.02
C PHE A 123 8.52 -10.02 0.29
N PHE A 124 7.70 -11.03 0.62
CA PHE A 124 6.40 -11.20 -0.02
C PHE A 124 5.45 -10.05 0.27
N LEU A 125 5.41 -9.58 1.53
CA LEU A 125 4.61 -8.41 1.92
C LEU A 125 5.03 -7.16 1.13
N SER A 126 6.34 -6.93 1.03
CA SER A 126 6.90 -5.78 0.31
C SER A 126 6.59 -5.84 -1.18
N MET A 127 6.70 -7.02 -1.80
CA MET A 127 6.38 -7.20 -3.22
C MET A 127 4.88 -7.02 -3.49
N GLU A 128 3.97 -7.61 -2.69
CA GLU A 128 2.52 -7.40 -2.84
C GLU A 128 2.16 -5.91 -2.74
N THR A 129 2.77 -5.20 -1.78
CA THR A 129 2.57 -3.75 -1.61
C THR A 129 3.12 -2.97 -2.81
N ALA A 130 4.33 -3.30 -3.27
CA ALA A 130 4.94 -2.68 -4.45
C ALA A 130 4.10 -2.90 -5.72
N PHE A 131 3.51 -4.09 -5.90
CA PHE A 131 2.62 -4.37 -7.03
C PHE A 131 1.34 -3.53 -6.97
N GLU A 132 0.69 -3.42 -5.81
CA GLU A 132 -0.45 -2.52 -5.63
C GLU A 132 -0.08 -1.05 -5.93
N HIS A 133 1.08 -0.60 -5.47
CA HIS A 133 1.58 0.76 -5.71
C HIS A 133 1.89 1.03 -7.16
N SER A 134 2.59 0.12 -7.83
CA SER A 134 2.86 0.25 -9.26
C SER A 134 1.55 0.28 -10.08
N ILE A 135 0.51 -0.44 -9.68
CA ILE A 135 -0.80 -0.32 -10.33
C ILE A 135 -1.41 1.06 -10.10
N ALA A 136 -1.40 1.55 -8.86
CA ALA A 136 -1.97 2.85 -8.49
C ALA A 136 -1.23 4.05 -9.10
N PHE A 137 0.11 4.03 -9.11
CA PHE A 137 0.95 5.17 -9.49
C PHE A 137 1.48 5.11 -10.92
N PHE A 138 1.45 3.94 -11.57
CA PHE A 138 1.99 3.78 -12.92
C PHE A 138 0.93 3.28 -13.91
N ILE A 139 0.28 2.15 -13.64
CA ILE A 139 -0.65 1.53 -14.60
C ILE A 139 -1.94 2.34 -14.76
N ILE A 140 -2.61 2.68 -13.67
CA ILE A 140 -3.87 3.45 -13.71
C ILE A 140 -3.65 4.83 -14.35
N PRO A 141 -2.61 5.61 -14.00
CA PRO A 141 -2.33 6.89 -14.66
C PRO A 141 -2.06 6.76 -16.16
N ILE A 142 -1.29 5.75 -16.59
CA ILE A 142 -1.04 5.49 -18.01
C ILE A 142 -2.36 5.26 -18.73
N ILE A 143 -3.21 4.36 -18.20
CA ILE A 143 -4.55 4.10 -18.77
C ILE A 143 -5.39 5.38 -18.82
N ALA A 144 -5.39 6.16 -17.74
CA ALA A 144 -6.17 7.39 -17.62
C ALA A 144 -5.78 8.46 -18.66
N LEU A 145 -4.50 8.51 -19.05
CA LEU A 145 -3.97 9.48 -20.01
C LEU A 145 -4.17 9.07 -21.47
N THR A 146 -4.08 7.77 -21.76
CA THR A 146 -4.07 7.26 -23.13
C THR A 146 -5.44 6.87 -23.65
N THR A 147 -6.36 6.55 -22.75
CA THR A 147 -7.66 6.03 -23.15
C THR A 147 -8.66 7.18 -23.28
N PRO A 148 -9.26 7.40 -24.46
CA PRO A 148 -10.20 8.50 -24.66
C PRO A 148 -11.53 8.16 -24.00
N PHE A 149 -11.70 8.57 -22.74
CA PHE A 149 -12.95 8.40 -21.99
C PHE A 149 -13.98 9.50 -22.28
N SER A 150 -13.53 10.61 -22.85
CA SER A 150 -14.30 11.82 -23.12
C SER A 150 -13.78 12.44 -24.41
N SER A 151 -14.66 13.05 -25.20
CA SER A 151 -14.27 13.90 -26.34
C SER A 151 -13.42 15.10 -25.92
N GLU A 152 -13.48 15.48 -24.64
CA GLU A 152 -12.68 16.51 -23.99
C GLU A 152 -11.74 15.88 -22.95
N ALA A 153 -10.83 15.01 -23.40
CA ALA A 153 -9.80 14.44 -22.53
C ALA A 153 -8.80 15.53 -22.11
N THR A 154 -9.00 16.06 -20.91
CA THR A 154 -8.14 17.04 -20.23
C THR A 154 -7.36 16.38 -19.10
N MET A 155 -6.28 17.01 -18.63
CA MET A 155 -5.47 16.46 -17.53
C MET A 155 -6.31 16.27 -16.26
N LEU A 156 -7.28 17.15 -16.03
CA LEU A 156 -8.21 17.05 -14.89
C LEU A 156 -9.21 15.89 -15.04
N THR A 157 -9.70 15.60 -16.24
CA THR A 157 -10.54 14.42 -16.47
C THR A 157 -9.78 13.12 -16.26
N SER A 158 -8.53 13.04 -16.72
CA SER A 158 -7.66 11.88 -16.49
C SER A 158 -7.33 11.73 -15.00
N ASN A 159 -7.08 12.83 -14.28
CA ASN A 159 -6.86 12.79 -12.84
C ASN A 159 -8.10 12.28 -12.08
N LEU A 160 -9.29 12.80 -12.41
CA LEU A 160 -10.54 12.33 -11.80
C LEU A 160 -10.76 10.84 -12.05
N PHE A 161 -10.52 10.39 -13.28
CA PHE A 161 -10.63 8.98 -13.64
C PHE A 161 -9.65 8.09 -12.87
N CYS A 162 -8.39 8.51 -12.77
CA CYS A 162 -7.37 7.83 -11.98
C CYS A 162 -7.79 7.67 -10.52
N VAL A 163 -8.24 8.77 -9.89
CA VAL A 163 -8.69 8.76 -8.49
C VAL A 163 -9.91 7.86 -8.29
N ILE A 164 -10.87 7.84 -9.22
CA ILE A 164 -12.02 6.93 -9.17
C ILE A 164 -11.58 5.47 -9.21
N LEU A 165 -10.70 5.10 -10.14
CA LEU A 165 -10.21 3.72 -10.25
C LEU A 165 -9.42 3.27 -9.01
N ILE A 166 -8.54 4.13 -8.49
CA ILE A 166 -7.80 3.84 -7.25
C ILE A 166 -8.78 3.68 -6.08
N SER A 167 -9.79 4.55 -5.99
CA SER A 167 -10.82 4.48 -4.94
C SER A 167 -11.60 3.16 -5.01
N ILE A 168 -11.99 2.72 -6.22
CA ILE A 168 -12.65 1.43 -6.43
C ILE A 168 -11.76 0.28 -5.93
N GLY A 169 -10.47 0.30 -6.27
CA GLY A 169 -9.50 -0.68 -5.76
C GLY A 169 -9.42 -0.70 -4.24
N LYS A 170 -9.18 0.45 -3.61
CA LYS A 170 -9.09 0.57 -2.13
C LYS A 170 -10.39 0.15 -1.42
N ILE A 171 -11.55 0.46 -1.98
CA ILE A 171 -12.85 -0.02 -1.49
C ILE A 171 -12.92 -1.56 -1.57
N GLY A 172 -12.50 -2.16 -2.69
CA GLY A 172 -12.43 -3.61 -2.85
C GLY A 172 -11.56 -4.29 -1.80
N GLY A 173 -10.35 -3.77 -1.58
CA GLY A 173 -9.45 -4.23 -0.52
C GLY A 173 -10.07 -4.12 0.88
N SER A 174 -10.71 -2.98 1.18
CA SER A 174 -11.36 -2.72 2.47
C SER A 174 -12.55 -3.66 2.72
N ILE A 175 -13.42 -3.86 1.73
CA ILE A 175 -14.56 -4.78 1.82
C ILE A 175 -14.08 -6.21 2.05
N TYR A 176 -13.07 -6.66 1.31
CA TYR A 176 -12.56 -8.02 1.46
C TYR A 176 -11.87 -8.21 2.80
N TYR A 177 -11.13 -7.21 3.29
CA TYR A 177 -10.55 -7.21 4.62
C TYR A 177 -11.63 -7.31 5.72
N LEU A 178 -12.70 -6.51 5.63
CA LEU A 178 -13.84 -6.59 6.55
C LEU A 178 -14.51 -7.97 6.49
N TYR A 179 -14.68 -8.52 5.29
CA TYR A 179 -15.23 -9.86 5.12
C TYR A 179 -14.36 -10.93 5.81
N VAL A 180 -13.04 -10.89 5.61
CA VAL A 180 -12.10 -11.82 6.24
C VAL A 180 -12.09 -11.68 7.76
N THR A 181 -12.06 -10.46 8.27
CA THR A 181 -12.04 -10.22 9.72
C THR A 181 -13.34 -10.71 10.35
N HIS A 182 -14.51 -10.39 9.77
CA HIS A 182 -15.80 -10.87 10.29
C HIS A 182 -16.00 -12.39 10.18
N THR A 183 -15.45 -13.04 9.15
CA THR A 183 -15.59 -14.50 8.98
C THR A 183 -14.49 -15.31 9.65
N GLY A 184 -13.40 -14.68 10.09
CA GLY A 184 -12.16 -15.34 10.53
C GLY A 184 -11.80 -15.21 12.02
N ILE A 185 -12.42 -14.31 12.79
CA ILE A 185 -12.01 -14.01 14.19
C ILE A 185 -12.36 -15.12 15.20
N ASP A 186 -13.33 -16.00 14.92
CA ASP A 186 -13.71 -17.06 15.85
C ASP A 186 -12.86 -18.33 15.66
N GLY A 187 -11.65 -18.35 16.23
CA GLY A 187 -10.95 -19.59 16.61
C GLY A 187 -9.77 -20.02 15.73
N ILE A 188 -8.64 -19.31 15.81
CA ILE A 188 -7.38 -19.63 15.11
C ILE A 188 -6.61 -20.81 15.76
N GLY A 189 -7.19 -21.52 16.72
CA GLY A 189 -6.51 -22.54 17.53
C GLY A 189 -6.20 -23.90 16.87
N SER A 190 -6.81 -24.26 15.73
CA SER A 190 -6.75 -25.65 15.21
C SER A 190 -5.84 -25.83 13.97
N ALA A 191 -5.05 -26.91 13.95
CA ALA A 191 -4.20 -27.30 12.81
C ALA A 191 -4.98 -27.44 11.48
N THR A 192 -6.26 -27.79 11.56
CA THR A 192 -7.20 -27.85 10.43
C THR A 192 -7.50 -26.48 9.80
N ARG A 193 -7.49 -25.39 10.59
CA ARG A 193 -7.64 -24.03 10.04
C ARG A 193 -6.34 -23.46 9.48
N LEU A 194 -5.17 -23.88 9.97
CA LEU A 194 -3.87 -23.51 9.41
C LEU A 194 -3.69 -24.02 7.97
N HIS A 195 -4.17 -25.23 7.69
CA HIS A 195 -4.19 -25.78 6.33
C HIS A 195 -5.21 -25.04 5.44
N ARG A 196 -6.35 -24.64 6.02
CA ARG A 196 -7.38 -23.85 5.34
C ARG A 196 -6.88 -22.43 5.01
N THR A 197 -6.18 -21.75 5.91
CA THR A 197 -5.61 -20.42 5.65
C THR A 197 -4.55 -20.47 4.55
N SER A 198 -3.68 -21.48 4.53
CA SER A 198 -2.72 -21.68 3.44
C SER A 198 -3.43 -21.88 2.09
N ASN A 199 -4.47 -22.74 2.03
CA ASN A 199 -5.25 -22.94 0.82
C ASN A 199 -5.99 -21.66 0.37
N ASP A 200 -6.55 -20.90 1.29
CA ASP A 200 -7.26 -19.67 0.97
C ASP A 200 -6.30 -18.55 0.51
N VAL A 201 -5.07 -18.50 1.04
CA VAL A 201 -4.00 -17.63 0.51
C VAL A 201 -3.65 -18.02 -0.93
N GLN A 202 -3.47 -19.32 -1.20
CA GLN A 202 -3.18 -19.80 -2.56
C GLN A 202 -4.29 -19.43 -3.54
N LYS A 203 -5.56 -19.64 -3.16
CA LYS A 203 -6.71 -19.25 -3.98
C LYS A 203 -6.73 -17.75 -4.23
N CYS A 204 -6.49 -16.93 -3.20
CA CYS A 204 -6.46 -15.47 -3.36
C CYS A 204 -5.34 -15.03 -4.31
N LEU A 205 -4.15 -15.62 -4.23
CA LEU A 205 -3.04 -15.34 -5.16
C LEU A 205 -3.37 -15.72 -6.62
N VAL A 206 -4.04 -16.86 -6.82
CA VAL A 206 -4.49 -17.25 -8.16
C VAL A 206 -5.57 -16.31 -8.66
N MET A 207 -6.52 -15.93 -7.81
CA MET A 207 -7.59 -15.00 -8.18
C MET A 207 -7.08 -13.57 -8.42
N SER A 208 -6.06 -13.11 -7.69
CA SER A 208 -5.41 -11.83 -7.96
C SER A 208 -4.68 -11.86 -9.30
N CYS A 209 -3.98 -12.96 -9.64
CA CYS A 209 -3.41 -13.14 -10.98
C CYS A 209 -4.47 -13.08 -12.09
N VAL A 210 -5.59 -13.80 -11.93
CA VAL A 210 -6.69 -13.81 -12.90
C VAL A 210 -7.29 -12.41 -13.03
N SER A 211 -7.48 -11.69 -11.93
CA SER A 211 -8.01 -10.32 -11.97
C SER A 211 -7.08 -9.34 -12.67
N LEU A 212 -5.76 -9.50 -12.52
CA LEU A 212 -4.78 -8.64 -13.18
C LEU A 212 -4.70 -8.91 -14.69
N LEU A 213 -4.92 -10.16 -15.11
CA LEU A 213 -5.06 -10.54 -16.52
C LEU A 213 -6.32 -9.96 -17.19
N LEU A 214 -7.33 -9.53 -16.42
CA LEU A 214 -8.48 -8.80 -16.98
C LEU A 214 -8.09 -7.43 -17.54
N LEU A 215 -7.00 -6.82 -17.08
CA LEU A 215 -6.52 -5.53 -17.59
C LEU A 215 -6.10 -5.61 -19.07
N PRO A 216 -5.11 -6.44 -19.47
CA PRO A 216 -4.75 -6.58 -20.88
C PRO A 216 -5.91 -7.15 -21.71
N PHE A 217 -6.75 -8.01 -21.13
CA PHE A 217 -7.96 -8.50 -21.80
C PHE A 217 -8.97 -7.38 -22.11
N SER A 218 -9.12 -6.41 -21.20
CA SER A 218 -10.01 -5.26 -21.43
C SER A 218 -9.53 -4.40 -22.61
N LEU A 219 -8.22 -4.26 -22.80
CA LEU A 219 -7.64 -3.54 -23.93
C LEU A 219 -7.81 -4.31 -25.25
N TYR A 220 -7.66 -5.64 -25.21
CA TYR A 220 -7.90 -6.49 -26.38
C TYR A 220 -9.35 -6.42 -26.90
N LEU A 221 -10.32 -6.27 -26.00
CA LEU A 221 -11.72 -6.09 -26.40
C LEU A 221 -11.95 -4.77 -27.15
N ASP A 222 -11.17 -3.73 -26.86
CA ASP A 222 -11.29 -2.42 -27.52
C ASP A 222 -10.85 -2.49 -29.00
N THR A 223 -9.77 -3.23 -29.27
CA THR A 223 -9.25 -3.40 -30.63
C THR A 223 -10.13 -4.33 -31.47
N THR A 224 -10.75 -5.33 -30.85
CA THR A 224 -11.54 -6.35 -31.54
C THR A 224 -13.02 -5.96 -31.68
N PHE A 225 -13.60 -5.30 -30.67
CA PHE A 225 -15.02 -4.96 -30.58
C PHE A 225 -15.22 -3.52 -30.08
N PRO A 226 -14.94 -2.49 -30.90
CA PRO A 226 -15.01 -1.08 -30.48
C PRO A 226 -16.42 -0.62 -30.07
N SER A 227 -17.48 -1.33 -30.50
CA SER A 227 -18.86 -1.07 -30.06
C SER A 227 -19.11 -1.38 -28.58
N LEU A 228 -18.20 -2.08 -27.91
CA LEU A 228 -18.29 -2.49 -26.50
C LEU A 228 -17.47 -1.60 -25.56
N SER A 229 -17.14 -0.37 -25.94
CA SER A 229 -16.28 0.55 -25.17
C SER A 229 -16.74 0.78 -23.70
N SER A 230 -18.05 0.71 -23.44
CA SER A 230 -18.58 0.79 -22.07
C SER A 230 -18.30 -0.47 -21.24
N TYR A 231 -18.32 -1.66 -21.86
CA TYR A 231 -17.98 -2.91 -21.18
C TYR A 231 -16.50 -3.00 -20.83
N ARG A 232 -15.62 -2.39 -21.64
CA ARG A 232 -14.18 -2.26 -21.30
C ARG A 232 -13.98 -1.60 -19.94
N LEU A 233 -14.65 -0.47 -19.71
CA LEU A 233 -14.56 0.26 -18.45
C LEU A 233 -15.01 -0.59 -17.26
N VAL A 234 -16.10 -1.33 -17.43
CA VAL A 234 -16.63 -2.23 -16.39
C VAL A 234 -15.64 -3.35 -16.11
N ILE A 235 -15.09 -4.01 -17.13
CA ILE A 235 -14.13 -5.11 -16.98
C ILE A 235 -12.84 -4.62 -16.31
N MET A 236 -12.34 -3.45 -16.71
CA MET A 236 -11.14 -2.86 -16.12
C MET A 236 -11.35 -2.47 -14.66
N SER A 237 -12.47 -1.80 -14.35
CA SER A 237 -12.81 -1.42 -12.98
C SER A 237 -13.00 -2.66 -12.10
N LEU A 238 -13.64 -3.70 -12.64
CA LEU A 238 -13.81 -4.99 -11.98
C LEU A 238 -12.45 -5.69 -11.76
N GLY A 239 -11.56 -5.66 -12.75
CA GLY A 239 -10.20 -6.21 -12.62
C GLY A 239 -9.42 -5.54 -11.50
N ILE A 240 -9.42 -4.21 -11.44
CA ILE A 240 -8.76 -3.44 -10.37
C ILE A 240 -9.42 -3.74 -9.02
N PHE A 241 -10.75 -3.72 -8.94
CA PHE A 241 -11.49 -4.04 -7.72
C PHE A 241 -11.13 -5.42 -7.18
N LEU A 242 -11.20 -6.45 -8.04
CA LEU A 242 -10.91 -7.83 -7.67
C LEU A 242 -9.44 -8.02 -7.32
N PHE A 243 -8.52 -7.35 -8.01
CA PHE A 243 -7.10 -7.41 -7.70
C PHE A 243 -6.83 -6.93 -6.27
N PHE A 244 -7.27 -5.71 -5.93
CA PHE A 244 -7.08 -5.17 -4.58
C PHE A 244 -7.84 -5.97 -3.51
N ALA A 245 -9.02 -6.50 -3.85
CA ALA A 245 -9.78 -7.36 -2.94
C ALA A 245 -9.00 -8.65 -2.62
N PHE A 246 -8.53 -9.37 -3.64
CA PHE A 246 -7.86 -10.65 -3.45
C PHE A 246 -6.40 -10.49 -2.97
N SER A 247 -5.69 -9.41 -3.29
CA SER A 247 -4.35 -9.13 -2.77
C SER A 247 -4.37 -8.76 -1.28
N ALA A 248 -5.48 -8.16 -0.79
CA ALA A 248 -5.59 -7.73 0.61
C ALA A 248 -5.41 -8.89 1.61
N TYR A 249 -5.85 -10.10 1.27
CA TYR A 249 -5.80 -11.24 2.20
C TYR A 249 -4.40 -11.84 2.38
N PRO A 250 -3.68 -12.29 1.33
CA PRO A 250 -2.29 -12.72 1.46
C PRO A 250 -1.43 -11.68 2.17
N LYS A 251 -1.61 -10.40 1.82
CA LYS A 251 -0.92 -9.26 2.43
C LYS A 251 -1.20 -9.15 3.93
N SER A 252 -2.46 -9.24 4.35
CA SER A 252 -2.85 -9.19 5.77
C SER A 252 -2.30 -10.37 6.58
N ILE A 253 -2.34 -11.59 6.01
CA ILE A 253 -1.79 -12.79 6.68
C ILE A 253 -0.27 -12.69 6.83
N LEU A 254 0.44 -12.21 5.80
CA LEU A 254 1.89 -12.01 5.84
C LEU A 254 2.27 -10.91 6.84
N ALA A 255 1.56 -9.79 6.84
CA ALA A 255 1.77 -8.69 7.79
C ALA A 255 1.55 -9.16 9.23
N LEU A 256 0.48 -9.91 9.49
CA LEU A 256 0.17 -10.43 10.81
C LEU A 256 1.21 -11.45 11.30
N SER A 257 1.63 -12.36 10.41
CA SER A 257 2.69 -13.33 10.71
C SER A 257 4.04 -12.64 11.00
N MET A 258 4.40 -11.66 10.17
CA MET A 258 5.59 -10.84 10.36
C MET A 258 5.53 -10.13 11.71
N HIS A 259 4.42 -9.47 12.00
CA HIS A 259 4.24 -8.70 13.22
C HIS A 259 4.36 -9.54 14.49
N ALA A 260 3.68 -10.70 14.54
CA ALA A 260 3.78 -11.63 15.66
C ALA A 260 5.23 -12.12 15.89
N THR A 261 6.00 -12.28 14.82
CA THR A 261 7.43 -12.65 14.90
C THR A 261 8.27 -11.50 15.43
N ILE A 262 8.08 -10.29 14.90
CA ILE A 262 8.85 -9.10 15.29
C ILE A 262 8.61 -8.72 16.75
N LEU A 263 7.35 -8.67 17.21
CA LEU A 263 7.02 -8.31 18.59
C LEU A 263 7.61 -9.27 19.62
N SER A 264 7.86 -10.53 19.24
CA SER A 264 8.47 -11.51 20.14
C SER A 264 9.98 -11.30 20.33
N HIS A 265 10.60 -10.41 19.56
CA HIS A 265 12.03 -10.14 19.60
C HIS A 265 12.35 -8.93 20.48
N PRO A 266 13.38 -8.99 21.35
CA PRO A 266 13.76 -7.86 22.23
C PRO A 266 14.25 -6.62 21.47
N LEU A 267 14.65 -6.79 20.19
CA LEU A 267 15.09 -5.72 19.29
C LEU A 267 14.06 -5.41 18.19
N SER A 268 12.77 -5.51 18.51
CA SER A 268 11.66 -5.34 17.56
C SER A 268 11.72 -4.01 16.80
N TYR A 269 12.07 -2.90 17.46
CA TYR A 269 12.16 -1.57 16.84
C TYR A 269 13.18 -1.50 15.69
N LYS A 270 14.35 -2.13 15.82
CA LYS A 270 15.38 -2.19 14.76
C LYS A 270 14.87 -2.94 13.53
N ILE A 271 14.13 -4.02 13.76
CA ILE A 271 13.54 -4.82 12.69
C ILE A 271 12.43 -4.02 11.99
N PHE A 272 11.60 -3.27 12.74
CA PHE A 272 10.58 -2.41 12.14
C PHE A 272 11.17 -1.31 11.25
N ASP A 273 12.23 -0.63 11.71
CA ASP A 273 12.91 0.40 10.92
C ASP A 273 13.47 -0.19 9.60
N PHE A 274 14.05 -1.40 9.66
CA PHE A 274 14.47 -2.14 8.46
C PHE A 274 13.31 -2.49 7.53
N VAL A 275 12.21 -3.03 8.06
CA VAL A 275 11.05 -3.45 7.26
C VAL A 275 10.47 -2.27 6.47
N GLY A 276 10.30 -1.11 7.11
CA GLY A 276 9.79 0.09 6.44
C GLY A 276 10.70 0.57 5.31
N LEU A 277 12.01 0.60 5.55
CA LEU A 277 12.99 0.96 4.52
C LEU A 277 13.01 -0.05 3.37
N PHE A 278 12.93 -1.34 3.69
CA PHE A 278 12.95 -2.41 2.70
C PHE A 278 11.70 -2.43 1.80
N ILE A 279 10.52 -2.16 2.36
CA ILE A 279 9.28 -2.00 1.57
C ILE A 279 9.45 -0.85 0.58
N THR A 280 9.93 0.31 1.05
CA THR A 280 10.16 1.50 0.21
C THR A 280 11.19 1.24 -0.89
N PHE A 281 12.25 0.51 -0.55
CA PHE A 281 13.29 0.10 -1.50
C PHE A 281 12.72 -0.81 -2.60
N LEU A 282 11.94 -1.83 -2.24
CA LEU A 282 11.33 -2.72 -3.22
C LEU A 282 10.29 -2.04 -4.09
N ASP A 283 9.50 -1.12 -3.53
CA ASP A 283 8.54 -0.30 -4.29
C ASP A 283 9.27 0.52 -5.36
N THR A 284 10.32 1.24 -4.95
CA THR A 284 11.18 2.00 -5.87
C THR A 284 11.82 1.10 -6.93
N LEU A 285 12.34 -0.07 -6.53
CA LEU A 285 12.98 -1.01 -7.45
C LEU A 285 11.99 -1.59 -8.46
N LEU A 286 10.76 -1.90 -8.06
CA LEU A 286 9.74 -2.41 -8.96
C LEU A 286 9.29 -1.34 -9.96
N VAL A 287 9.00 -0.11 -9.50
CA VAL A 287 8.57 0.99 -10.37
C VAL A 287 9.66 1.34 -11.39
N LEU A 288 10.92 1.45 -10.95
CA LEU A 288 12.06 1.69 -11.85
C LEU A 288 12.31 0.49 -12.78
N GLY A 289 12.20 -0.73 -12.25
CA GLY A 289 12.39 -1.97 -13.01
C GLY A 289 11.37 -2.13 -14.13
N LEU A 290 10.08 -1.89 -13.86
CA LEU A 290 9.01 -1.89 -14.85
C LEU A 290 9.23 -0.82 -15.93
N SER A 291 9.59 0.39 -15.50
CA SER A 291 9.88 1.50 -16.42
C SER A 291 11.06 1.17 -17.35
N PHE A 292 12.13 0.59 -16.81
CA PHE A 292 13.30 0.17 -17.58
C PHE A 292 12.98 -0.98 -18.55
N PHE A 293 12.24 -1.99 -18.08
CA PHE A 293 11.83 -3.13 -18.89
C PHE A 293 10.99 -2.71 -20.09
N MET A 294 10.00 -1.84 -19.87
CA MET A 294 9.17 -1.29 -20.93
C MET A 294 9.98 -0.49 -21.96
N ASN A 295 10.86 0.40 -21.49
CA ASN A 295 11.70 1.20 -22.37
C ASN A 295 12.61 0.34 -23.26
N LYS A 296 13.16 -0.75 -22.70
CA LYS A 296 14.11 -1.61 -23.41
C LYS A 296 13.46 -2.56 -24.42
N ILE A 297 12.26 -3.07 -24.14
CA ILE A 297 11.61 -4.09 -24.97
C ILE A 297 10.75 -3.49 -26.08
N GLU A 298 9.98 -2.44 -25.78
CA GLU A 298 9.10 -1.82 -26.78
C GLU A 298 9.67 -0.54 -27.41
N GLY A 299 10.58 0.15 -26.71
CA GLY A 299 11.05 1.47 -27.14
C GLY A 299 9.97 2.56 -27.11
N LYS A 300 8.77 2.25 -26.62
CA LYS A 300 7.63 3.16 -26.43
C LYS A 300 6.86 2.77 -25.16
N TYR A 301 6.33 3.76 -24.45
CA TYR A 301 5.45 3.52 -23.31
C TYR A 301 4.02 3.34 -23.80
N THR A 302 3.65 2.11 -24.15
CA THR A 302 2.26 1.76 -24.50
C THR A 302 1.52 1.17 -23.30
N VAL A 303 0.19 1.30 -23.30
CA VAL A 303 -0.68 0.82 -22.21
C VAL A 303 -0.77 -0.70 -22.20
N GLU A 304 -0.78 -1.28 -23.40
CA GLU A 304 -0.77 -2.72 -23.63
C GLU A 304 0.46 -3.35 -23.00
N ALA A 305 1.63 -2.77 -23.23
CA ALA A 305 2.88 -3.21 -22.61
C ALA A 305 2.91 -3.05 -21.11
N ALA A 306 2.38 -1.92 -20.60
CA ALA A 306 2.36 -1.65 -19.18
C ALA A 306 1.52 -2.69 -18.45
N THR A 307 0.29 -2.92 -18.95
CA THR A 307 -0.66 -3.88 -18.38
C THR A 307 -0.22 -5.33 -18.56
N PHE A 308 0.43 -5.68 -19.67
CA PHE A 308 1.01 -7.01 -19.86
C PHE A 308 2.23 -7.24 -18.98
N SER A 309 3.14 -6.26 -18.88
CA SER A 309 4.35 -6.36 -18.07
C SER A 309 4.00 -6.55 -16.60
N ILE A 310 3.12 -5.71 -16.04
CA ILE A 310 2.71 -5.84 -14.64
C ILE A 310 2.05 -7.20 -14.37
N ALA A 311 1.20 -7.67 -15.29
CA ALA A 311 0.56 -8.97 -15.18
C ALA A 311 1.59 -10.11 -15.18
N LEU A 312 2.57 -10.06 -16.09
CA LEU A 312 3.64 -11.04 -16.18
C LEU A 312 4.48 -11.07 -14.90
N PHE A 313 4.96 -9.91 -14.43
CA PHE A 313 5.76 -9.83 -13.22
C PHE A 313 5.00 -10.30 -11.97
N TYR A 314 3.71 -9.97 -11.86
CA TYR A 314 2.87 -10.42 -10.75
C TYR A 314 2.59 -11.93 -10.78
N VAL A 315 2.39 -12.51 -11.98
CA VAL A 315 2.25 -13.97 -12.13
C VAL A 315 3.55 -14.67 -11.73
N LEU A 316 4.71 -14.18 -12.17
CA LEU A 316 6.01 -14.71 -11.76
C LEU A 316 6.22 -14.63 -10.25
N HIS A 317 5.84 -13.50 -9.65
CA HIS A 317 5.85 -13.32 -8.20
C HIS A 317 4.96 -14.33 -7.48
N SER A 318 3.73 -14.50 -7.95
CA SER A 318 2.76 -15.44 -7.39
C SER A 318 3.24 -16.89 -7.51
N ILE A 319 3.81 -17.29 -8.64
CA ILE A 319 4.43 -18.61 -8.81
C ILE A 319 5.57 -18.80 -7.80
N HIS A 320 6.43 -17.80 -7.63
CA HIS A 320 7.51 -17.85 -6.66
C HIS A 320 6.98 -17.96 -5.22
N GLN A 321 5.93 -17.23 -4.87
CA GLN A 321 5.29 -17.29 -3.55
C GLN A 321 4.58 -18.62 -3.29
N LEU A 322 3.90 -19.18 -4.29
CA LEU A 322 3.29 -20.50 -4.21
C LEU A 322 4.35 -21.59 -4.03
N GLY A 323 5.45 -21.51 -4.79
CA GLY A 323 6.54 -22.50 -4.76
C GLY A 323 7.39 -22.45 -3.49
N THR A 324 7.59 -21.28 -2.89
CA THR A 324 8.56 -21.10 -1.78
C THR A 324 7.94 -20.63 -0.45
N GLY A 325 6.70 -20.15 -0.46
CA GLY A 325 6.09 -19.37 0.62
C GLY A 325 4.90 -20.02 1.34
N CYS A 326 4.02 -20.78 0.66
CA CYS A 326 2.76 -21.23 1.29
C CYS A 326 2.86 -22.47 2.21
N ASN A 327 3.93 -23.27 2.11
CA ASN A 327 4.07 -24.49 2.92
C ASN A 327 4.55 -24.25 4.35
N ASN A 328 5.02 -23.04 4.68
CA ASN A 328 5.71 -22.76 5.95
C ASN A 328 5.02 -21.69 6.81
N ILE A 329 3.77 -21.31 6.53
CA ILE A 329 3.02 -20.36 7.37
C ILE A 329 2.62 -21.08 8.67
N THR A 330 3.57 -21.24 9.59
CA THR A 330 3.32 -21.72 10.95
C THR A 330 2.90 -20.53 11.80
N ILE A 331 1.60 -20.26 11.80
CA ILE A 331 1.00 -19.30 12.73
C ILE A 331 0.88 -19.98 14.10
N ASP A 332 1.64 -19.52 15.09
CA ASP A 332 1.46 -19.97 16.47
C ASP A 332 0.16 -19.37 17.03
N SER A 333 -0.89 -20.18 17.04
CA SER A 333 -2.27 -19.78 17.30
C SER A 333 -2.51 -19.26 18.72
N SER A 334 -1.62 -19.62 19.66
CA SER A 334 -1.68 -19.21 21.07
C SER A 334 -1.42 -17.71 21.27
N ARG A 335 -0.70 -17.06 20.35
CA ARG A 335 -0.34 -15.62 20.44
C ARG A 335 -1.28 -14.69 19.65
N MET A 336 -2.09 -15.25 18.74
CA MET A 336 -3.05 -14.46 17.94
C MET A 336 -4.30 -14.06 18.72
N GLN A 337 -4.69 -14.80 19.75
CA GLN A 337 -5.89 -14.47 20.54
C GLN A 337 -5.71 -13.26 21.47
N SER A 338 -4.46 -12.91 21.84
CA SER A 338 -4.16 -11.75 22.68
C SER A 338 -3.78 -10.50 21.89
N GLN A 339 -3.34 -10.65 20.64
CA GLN A 339 -2.89 -9.57 19.76
C GLN A 339 -3.96 -9.37 18.68
N GLY A 340 -5.04 -8.65 19.00
CA GLY A 340 -6.03 -8.24 17.99
C GLY A 340 -5.32 -7.60 16.79
N LEU A 341 -5.81 -7.80 15.55
CA LEU A 341 -5.12 -7.41 14.31
C LEU A 341 -4.37 -6.08 14.44
N ILE A 342 -3.03 -6.12 14.50
CA ILE A 342 -2.21 -4.94 14.76
C ILE A 342 -1.76 -4.24 13.48
N TRP A 343 -1.77 -4.87 12.31
CA TRP A 343 -1.30 -4.23 11.07
C TRP A 343 -1.85 -4.93 9.82
N PRO A 344 -2.35 -4.19 8.82
CA PRO A 344 -2.00 -4.40 7.43
C PRO A 344 -1.04 -3.29 6.98
N PRO A 345 -0.29 -3.46 5.88
CA PRO A 345 0.73 -2.49 5.49
C PRO A 345 0.07 -1.18 5.09
N ALA A 346 0.33 -0.13 5.87
CA ALA A 346 0.24 1.24 5.41
C ALA A 346 1.57 1.59 4.76
N TYR A 347 1.57 1.63 3.44
CA TYR A 347 2.17 2.71 2.65
C TYR A 347 1.16 3.13 1.58
#